data_AF-A0A417Y2Z9-F1
#
_entry.id   AF-A0A417Y2Z9-F1
#
_cell.length_a   1.000
_cell.length_b   1.000
_cell.length_c   1.000
_cell.angle_alpha   90.00
_cell.angle_beta   90.00
_cell.angle_gamma   90.00
#
_symmetry.space_group_name_H-M   'P 1'
#
loop_
_entity.id
_entity.type
_entity.pdbx_description
1 polymer ?
#
loop_
_entity_poly.entity_id
_entity_poly.type
_entity_poly.pdbx_seq_one_letter_code
_entity_poly.pdbx_strand_id
1 'polypeptide(L)'
;MSLVVDVLSGGVSGGTSIMYAGVGETVSERAGVINLGTEGSMLVGALGAYAAGVETGNPWIGVLAGATAGGALALVHGYLVVRRGASQFASGLSLLFLALGLTSLFGAPYVGQPVVGFDTWEVPLLSDLPVLGPVLFQHDPLLYLGYLVVPLVWVVLFKTRVGLLGRTAGERADSLTVHGYSVHAIRIGAVTAGGVLAGMGGAHLATAYANAWFENMVAGRGFIAVALVIFATWSPWRVLGGAYLFGCAIALGPALQARAFEINQFLLDAVPFVLTLAVLTILGKRTLSASPAELKRVFENAPPSG
;
A
#
# COMPACT_ATOMS: atom_id res chain seq x y z
N MET A 1 12.30 21.96 -15.62
CA MET A 1 12.19 21.93 -14.15
C MET A 1 13.53 21.53 -13.52
N SER A 2 13.79 21.91 -12.27
CA SER A 2 15.01 21.51 -11.57
C SER A 2 14.93 20.02 -11.17
N LEU A 3 16.09 19.35 -11.04
CA LEU A 3 16.15 17.93 -10.66
C LEU A 3 15.38 17.65 -9.36
N VAL A 4 15.45 18.57 -8.41
CA VAL A 4 14.74 18.48 -7.14
C VAL A 4 13.22 18.41 -7.35
N VAL A 5 12.66 19.23 -8.25
CA VAL A 5 11.21 19.24 -8.49
C VAL A 5 10.77 17.95 -9.17
N ASP A 6 11.54 17.43 -10.12
CA ASP A 6 11.20 16.17 -10.80
C ASP A 6 11.23 14.98 -9.83
N VAL A 7 12.23 14.92 -8.96
CA VAL A 7 12.34 13.86 -7.93
C VAL A 7 11.21 13.98 -6.92
N LEU A 8 10.86 15.19 -6.49
CA LEU A 8 9.76 15.40 -5.54
C LEU A 8 8.40 15.09 -6.18
N SER A 9 8.12 15.59 -7.38
CA SER A 9 6.87 15.34 -8.10
C SER A 9 6.72 13.84 -8.41
N GLY A 10 7.74 13.24 -9.03
CA GLY A 10 7.77 11.79 -9.28
C GLY A 10 7.73 10.96 -7.99
N GLY A 11 8.26 11.50 -6.89
CA GLY A 11 8.21 10.84 -5.60
C GLY A 11 6.82 10.82 -4.96
N VAL A 12 6.04 11.89 -5.11
CA VAL A 12 4.64 11.90 -4.69
C VAL A 12 3.81 10.96 -5.57
N SER A 13 3.96 11.01 -6.90
CA SER A 13 3.24 10.12 -7.81
C SER A 13 3.61 8.65 -7.57
N GLY A 14 4.89 8.30 -7.59
CA GLY A 14 5.35 6.92 -7.40
C GLY A 14 5.09 6.39 -5.99
N GLY A 15 5.18 7.25 -4.97
CA GLY A 15 4.94 6.91 -3.57
C GLY A 15 3.46 6.75 -3.20
N THR A 16 2.52 7.22 -4.02
CA THR A 16 1.07 7.12 -3.74
C THR A 16 0.59 5.68 -3.67
N SER A 17 1.08 4.80 -4.55
CA SER A 17 0.80 3.37 -4.49
C SER A 17 1.26 2.70 -3.19
N ILE A 18 2.46 3.05 -2.73
CA ILE A 18 3.05 2.58 -1.46
C ILE A 18 2.25 3.12 -0.28
N MET A 19 1.81 4.38 -0.35
CA MET A 19 1.00 5.03 0.67
C MET A 19 -0.31 4.28 0.86
N TYR A 20 -1.03 3.99 -0.22
CA TYR A 20 -2.29 3.23 -0.16
C TYR A 20 -2.11 1.86 0.51
N ALA A 21 -1.11 1.09 0.06
CA ALA A 21 -0.79 -0.20 0.64
C ALA A 21 -0.38 -0.09 2.11
N GLY A 22 0.47 0.87 2.47
CA GLY A 22 0.98 1.03 3.83
C GLY A 22 -0.08 1.54 4.81
N VAL A 23 -1.00 2.40 4.36
CA VAL A 23 -2.14 2.86 5.18
C VAL A 23 -3.10 1.71 5.40
N GLY A 24 -3.34 0.88 4.36
CA GLY A 24 -4.10 -0.36 4.48
C GLY A 24 -3.46 -1.32 5.48
N GLU A 25 -2.16 -1.55 5.37
CA GLU A 25 -1.43 -2.43 6.27
C GLU A 25 -1.38 -1.88 7.71
N THR A 26 -1.41 -0.56 7.88
CA THR A 26 -1.56 0.04 9.21
C THR A 26 -2.87 -0.38 9.89
N VAL A 27 -3.96 -0.55 9.12
CA VAL A 27 -5.26 -0.99 9.66
C VAL A 27 -5.22 -2.46 10.06
N SER A 28 -4.68 -3.35 9.21
CA SER A 28 -4.55 -4.78 9.51
C SER A 28 -3.64 -5.03 10.73
N GLU A 29 -2.46 -4.40 10.73
CA GLU A 29 -1.47 -4.63 11.78
C GLU A 29 -1.93 -4.06 13.13
N ARG A 30 -2.63 -2.92 13.13
CA ARG A 30 -3.25 -2.39 14.36
C ARG A 30 -4.31 -3.32 14.95
N ALA A 31 -4.93 -4.18 14.14
CA ALA A 31 -5.84 -5.23 14.59
C ALA A 31 -5.12 -6.53 15.01
N GLY A 32 -3.80 -6.60 14.87
CA GLY A 32 -2.98 -7.75 15.26
C GLY A 32 -2.75 -8.77 14.15
N VAL A 33 -2.91 -8.39 12.87
CA VAL A 33 -2.66 -9.28 11.74
C VAL A 33 -1.79 -8.59 10.69
N ILE A 34 -0.62 -9.15 10.41
CA ILE A 34 0.29 -8.74 9.33
C ILE A 34 -0.12 -9.45 8.05
N ASN A 35 -0.24 -8.71 6.95
CA ASN A 35 -0.54 -9.25 5.64
C ASN A 35 0.66 -9.10 4.68
N LEU A 36 1.55 -10.09 4.67
CA LEU A 36 2.59 -10.15 3.62
C LEU A 36 2.03 -10.39 2.21
N GLY A 37 0.77 -10.79 2.10
CA GLY A 37 0.04 -10.87 0.83
C GLY A 37 -0.38 -9.51 0.28
N THR A 38 -0.01 -8.39 0.92
CA THR A 38 -0.28 -7.02 0.44
C THR A 38 0.31 -6.77 -0.94
N GLU A 39 1.49 -7.32 -1.24
CA GLU A 39 2.05 -7.27 -2.61
C GLU A 39 1.16 -8.02 -3.63
N GLY A 40 0.67 -9.19 -3.25
CA GLY A 40 -0.28 -9.94 -4.06
C GLY A 40 -1.60 -9.19 -4.25
N SER A 41 -2.08 -8.50 -3.20
CA SER A 41 -3.30 -7.70 -3.22
C SER A 41 -3.17 -6.49 -4.15
N MET A 42 -2.01 -5.85 -4.16
CA MET A 42 -1.67 -4.82 -5.16
C MET A 42 -1.61 -5.42 -6.57
N LEU A 43 -1.03 -6.60 -6.77
CA LEU A 43 -0.93 -7.22 -8.10
C LEU A 43 -2.29 -7.55 -8.70
N VAL A 44 -3.15 -8.27 -7.96
CA VAL A 44 -4.50 -8.58 -8.43
C VAL A 44 -5.36 -7.32 -8.55
N GLY A 45 -5.11 -6.32 -7.71
CA GLY A 45 -5.76 -5.01 -7.81
C GLY A 45 -5.36 -4.25 -9.08
N ALA A 46 -4.07 -4.26 -9.42
CA ALA A 46 -3.55 -3.68 -10.65
C ALA A 46 -4.16 -4.36 -11.89
N LEU A 47 -4.17 -5.69 -11.93
CA LEU A 47 -4.81 -6.42 -13.03
C LEU A 47 -6.30 -6.12 -13.10
N GLY A 48 -7.03 -6.24 -11.99
CA GLY A 48 -8.47 -6.02 -11.94
C GLY A 48 -8.85 -4.62 -12.41
N ALA A 49 -8.07 -3.62 -12.02
CA ALA A 49 -8.28 -2.25 -12.46
C ALA A 49 -7.98 -2.03 -13.94
N TYR A 50 -6.88 -2.59 -14.42
CA TYR A 50 -6.50 -2.46 -15.83
C TYR A 50 -7.50 -3.18 -16.74
N ALA A 51 -7.82 -4.43 -16.43
CA ALA A 51 -8.77 -5.24 -17.17
C ALA A 51 -10.15 -4.57 -17.26
N ALA A 52 -10.72 -4.18 -16.12
CA ALA A 52 -12.00 -3.49 -16.11
C ALA A 52 -11.93 -2.10 -16.78
N GLY A 53 -10.81 -1.39 -16.65
CA GLY A 53 -10.59 -0.11 -17.33
C GLY A 53 -10.57 -0.24 -18.85
N VAL A 54 -9.91 -1.27 -19.38
CA VAL A 54 -9.86 -1.58 -20.83
C VAL A 54 -11.25 -1.96 -21.35
N GLU A 55 -11.94 -2.87 -20.65
CA GLU A 55 -13.24 -3.40 -21.11
C GLU A 55 -14.37 -2.37 -21.01
N THR A 56 -14.35 -1.49 -20.01
CA THR A 56 -15.43 -0.53 -19.77
C THR A 56 -15.12 0.88 -20.29
N GLY A 57 -13.85 1.19 -20.55
CA GLY A 57 -13.40 2.54 -20.86
C GLY A 57 -13.52 3.53 -19.70
N ASN A 58 -13.84 3.07 -18.47
CA ASN A 58 -14.01 3.94 -17.30
C ASN A 58 -12.98 3.60 -16.21
N PRO A 59 -12.04 4.52 -15.92
CA PRO A 59 -10.97 4.24 -14.96
C PRO A 59 -11.48 4.08 -13.52
N TRP A 60 -12.61 4.70 -13.15
CA TRP A 60 -13.20 4.52 -11.80
C TRP A 60 -13.80 3.14 -11.59
N ILE A 61 -14.38 2.54 -12.63
CA ILE A 61 -14.82 1.13 -12.58
C ILE A 61 -13.60 0.23 -12.43
N GLY A 62 -12.50 0.57 -13.12
CA GLY A 62 -11.19 -0.03 -12.89
C GLY A 62 -10.78 0.02 -11.42
N VAL A 63 -10.74 1.21 -10.81
CA VAL A 63 -10.37 1.34 -9.39
C VAL A 63 -11.25 0.51 -8.47
N LEU A 64 -12.56 0.47 -8.70
CA LEU A 64 -13.47 -0.37 -7.92
C LEU A 64 -13.18 -1.87 -8.09
N ALA A 65 -12.92 -2.31 -9.33
CA ALA A 65 -12.54 -3.70 -9.62
C ALA A 65 -11.19 -4.06 -8.96
N GLY A 66 -10.21 -3.16 -9.01
CA GLY A 66 -8.91 -3.37 -8.36
C GLY A 66 -9.01 -3.41 -6.83
N ALA A 67 -9.77 -2.49 -6.25
CA ALA A 67 -10.02 -2.43 -4.81
C ALA A 67 -10.73 -3.70 -4.32
N THR A 68 -11.74 -4.17 -5.06
CA THR A 68 -12.47 -5.40 -4.72
C THR A 68 -11.61 -6.66 -4.89
N ALA A 69 -10.79 -6.74 -5.95
CA ALA A 69 -9.85 -7.86 -6.14
C ALA A 69 -8.80 -7.95 -5.03
N GLY A 70 -8.17 -6.83 -4.67
CA GLY A 70 -7.22 -6.77 -3.56
C GLY A 70 -7.87 -7.11 -2.22
N GLY A 71 -9.08 -6.58 -1.98
CA GLY A 71 -9.89 -6.91 -0.81
C GLY A 71 -10.25 -8.40 -0.74
N ALA A 72 -10.61 -9.02 -1.87
CA ALA A 72 -10.95 -10.45 -1.93
C ALA A 72 -9.74 -11.34 -1.59
N LEU A 73 -8.56 -11.03 -2.10
CA LEU A 73 -7.33 -11.78 -1.76
C LEU A 73 -6.98 -11.63 -0.26
N ALA A 74 -7.08 -10.41 0.28
CA ALA A 74 -6.86 -10.18 1.70
C ALA A 74 -7.94 -10.80 2.60
N LEU A 75 -9.18 -10.92 2.13
CA LEU A 75 -10.23 -11.65 2.83
C LEU A 75 -9.87 -13.14 2.97
N VAL A 76 -9.32 -13.75 1.92
CA VAL A 76 -8.80 -15.13 1.99
C VAL A 76 -7.66 -15.22 3.01
N HIS A 77 -6.72 -14.27 3.00
CA HIS A 77 -5.66 -14.19 4.00
C HIS A 77 -6.22 -14.12 5.43
N GLY A 78 -7.11 -13.16 5.68
CA GLY A 78 -7.76 -12.97 6.97
C GLY A 78 -8.52 -14.20 7.43
N TYR A 79 -9.23 -14.88 6.53
CA TYR A 79 -9.91 -16.13 6.86
C TYR A 79 -8.93 -17.24 7.26
N LEU A 80 -7.88 -17.47 6.48
CA LEU A 80 -6.90 -18.53 6.76
C LEU A 80 -6.16 -18.26 8.08
N VAL A 81 -5.71 -17.03 8.29
CA VAL A 81 -4.97 -16.66 9.50
C VAL A 81 -5.87 -16.63 10.72
N VAL A 82 -6.95 -15.85 10.66
CA VAL A 82 -7.76 -15.55 11.85
C VAL A 82 -8.69 -16.71 12.18
N ARG A 83 -9.29 -17.38 11.18
CA ARG A 83 -10.27 -18.44 11.43
C ARG A 83 -9.67 -19.83 11.40
N ARG A 84 -8.62 -20.07 10.62
CA ARG A 84 -7.97 -21.39 10.51
C ARG A 84 -6.64 -21.48 11.25
N GLY A 85 -6.16 -20.40 11.86
CA GLY A 85 -4.91 -20.40 12.62
C GLY A 85 -3.67 -20.63 11.75
N ALA A 86 -3.74 -20.32 10.45
CA ALA A 86 -2.59 -20.43 9.57
C ALA A 86 -1.51 -19.41 9.96
N SER A 87 -0.24 -19.76 9.73
CA SER A 87 0.86 -18.81 9.89
C SER A 87 0.67 -17.60 8.97
N GLN A 88 0.78 -16.40 9.53
CA GLN A 88 0.58 -15.14 8.80
C GLN A 88 1.61 -15.00 7.67
N PHE A 89 2.87 -15.32 7.95
CA PHE A 89 3.96 -15.32 6.97
C PHE A 89 3.69 -16.31 5.83
N ALA A 90 3.34 -17.55 6.17
CA ALA A 90 3.12 -18.59 5.18
C ALA A 90 1.88 -18.30 4.30
N SER A 91 0.78 -17.85 4.91
CA SER A 91 -0.42 -17.48 4.18
C SER A 91 -0.17 -16.29 3.25
N GLY A 92 0.51 -15.24 3.73
CA GLY A 92 0.84 -14.06 2.93
C GLY A 92 1.70 -14.40 1.71
N LEU A 93 2.79 -15.16 1.90
CA LEU A 93 3.65 -15.58 0.77
C LEU A 93 2.92 -16.51 -0.21
N SER A 94 2.10 -17.43 0.29
CA SER A 94 1.33 -18.34 -0.58
C SER A 94 0.34 -17.56 -1.46
N LEU A 95 -0.32 -16.54 -0.90
CA LEU A 95 -1.25 -15.69 -1.64
C LEU A 95 -0.54 -14.74 -2.60
N LEU A 96 0.70 -14.32 -2.30
CA LEU A 96 1.54 -13.62 -3.25
C LEU A 96 1.86 -14.50 -4.47
N PHE A 97 2.29 -15.74 -4.28
CA PHE A 97 2.57 -16.64 -5.41
C PHE A 97 1.30 -16.96 -6.22
N LEU A 98 0.17 -17.13 -5.54
CA LEU A 98 -1.13 -17.25 -6.20
C LEU A 98 -1.44 -16.00 -7.04
N ALA A 99 -1.25 -14.80 -6.47
CA ALA A 99 -1.46 -13.54 -7.19
C ALA A 99 -0.55 -13.43 -8.42
N LEU A 100 0.73 -13.76 -8.31
CA LEU A 100 1.67 -13.80 -9.44
C LEU A 100 1.18 -14.73 -10.54
N GLY A 101 0.75 -15.95 -10.20
CA GLY A 101 0.22 -16.90 -11.18
C GLY A 101 -1.08 -16.43 -11.84
N LEU A 102 -2.02 -15.90 -11.04
CA LEU A 102 -3.28 -15.35 -11.55
C LEU A 102 -3.05 -14.15 -12.46
N THR A 103 -2.17 -13.23 -12.06
CA THR A 103 -1.91 -12.03 -12.86
C THR A 103 -1.11 -12.31 -14.12
N SER A 104 -0.23 -13.30 -14.10
CA SER A 104 0.45 -13.79 -15.30
C SER A 104 -0.55 -14.39 -16.30
N LEU A 105 -1.40 -15.32 -15.84
CA LEU A 105 -2.37 -16.01 -16.69
C LEU A 105 -3.43 -15.07 -17.28
N PHE A 106 -4.08 -14.28 -16.43
CA PHE A 106 -5.19 -13.42 -16.84
C PHE A 106 -4.74 -12.03 -17.34
N GLY A 107 -3.50 -11.63 -17.04
CA GLY A 107 -2.94 -10.37 -17.50
C GLY A 107 -2.34 -10.44 -18.91
N ALA A 108 -1.98 -11.62 -19.41
CA ALA A 108 -1.36 -11.78 -20.72
C ALA A 108 -2.13 -11.09 -21.88
N PRO A 109 -3.47 -11.16 -21.97
CA PRO A 109 -4.22 -10.49 -23.05
C PRO A 109 -4.19 -8.96 -23.01
N TYR A 110 -3.89 -8.38 -21.84
CA TYR A 110 -3.89 -6.93 -21.62
C TYR A 110 -2.52 -6.28 -21.84
N VAL A 111 -1.46 -7.08 -22.04
CA VAL A 111 -0.12 -6.54 -22.33
C VAL A 111 -0.16 -5.77 -23.65
N GLY A 112 0.19 -4.49 -23.61
CA GLY A 112 0.21 -3.61 -24.78
C GLY A 112 -1.16 -3.09 -25.24
N GLN A 113 -2.26 -3.43 -24.54
CA GLN A 113 -3.56 -2.81 -24.79
C GLN A 113 -3.56 -1.38 -24.26
N PRO A 114 -4.13 -0.38 -24.95
CA PRO A 114 -4.31 0.95 -24.38
C PRO A 114 -5.43 0.94 -23.34
N VAL A 115 -5.26 1.65 -22.23
CA VAL A 115 -6.30 1.90 -21.22
C VAL A 115 -6.67 3.37 -21.21
N VAL A 116 -7.95 3.68 -20.98
CA VAL A 116 -8.36 5.04 -20.61
C VAL A 116 -7.91 5.27 -19.17
N GLY A 117 -6.78 5.97 -19.02
CA GLY A 117 -6.22 6.34 -17.73
C GLY A 117 -6.92 7.54 -17.09
N PHE A 118 -6.34 7.99 -15.98
CA PHE A 118 -6.75 9.26 -15.39
C PHE A 118 -5.96 10.43 -15.98
N ASP A 119 -6.68 11.49 -16.35
CA ASP A 119 -6.05 12.76 -16.70
C ASP A 119 -5.50 13.45 -15.44
N THR A 120 -4.38 14.15 -15.59
CA THR A 120 -3.85 15.01 -14.54
C THR A 120 -4.80 16.16 -14.26
N TRP A 121 -5.20 16.32 -13.01
CA TRP A 121 -6.06 17.42 -12.59
C TRP A 121 -5.21 18.57 -12.07
N GLU A 122 -5.24 19.69 -12.79
CA GLU A 122 -4.64 20.95 -12.36
C GLU A 122 -5.62 21.72 -11.47
N VAL A 123 -5.26 21.96 -10.21
CA VAL A 123 -6.04 22.79 -9.28
C VAL A 123 -5.81 24.27 -9.62
N PRO A 124 -6.81 25.00 -10.15
CA PRO A 124 -6.63 26.39 -10.57
C PRO A 124 -6.12 27.26 -9.41
N LEU A 125 -5.22 28.21 -9.73
CA LEU A 125 -4.43 29.06 -8.81
C LEU A 125 -3.31 28.36 -8.01
N LEU A 126 -3.46 27.10 -7.60
CA LEU A 126 -2.47 26.38 -6.79
C LEU A 126 -1.43 25.64 -7.65
N SER A 127 -1.80 25.24 -8.87
CA SER A 127 -0.89 24.63 -9.85
C SER A 127 0.14 25.61 -10.41
N ASP A 128 -0.15 26.92 -10.38
CA ASP A 128 0.75 27.97 -10.91
C ASP A 128 1.89 28.32 -9.94
N LEU A 129 1.87 27.79 -8.71
CA LEU A 129 2.92 28.05 -7.73
C LEU A 129 4.24 27.37 -8.15
N PRO A 130 5.37 28.11 -8.22
CA PRO A 130 6.66 27.50 -8.53
C PRO A 130 7.01 26.46 -7.46
N VAL A 131 7.47 25.29 -7.88
CA VAL A 131 7.80 24.12 -7.03
C VAL A 131 6.58 23.44 -6.40
N LEU A 132 5.69 24.16 -5.70
CA LEU A 132 4.54 23.57 -5.00
C LEU A 132 3.45 23.05 -5.95
N GLY A 133 3.20 23.77 -7.04
CA GLY A 133 2.21 23.40 -8.06
C GLY A 133 2.50 22.02 -8.66
N PRO A 134 3.69 21.81 -9.27
CA PRO A 134 4.05 20.52 -9.85
C PRO A 134 4.22 19.38 -8.84
N VAL A 135 4.49 19.70 -7.57
CA VAL A 135 4.73 18.67 -6.54
C VAL A 135 3.43 18.19 -5.89
N LEU A 136 2.39 19.02 -5.79
CA LEU A 136 1.16 18.67 -5.06
C LEU A 136 -0.14 18.90 -5.86
N PHE A 137 -0.14 19.80 -6.85
CA PHE A 137 -1.37 20.33 -7.48
C PHE A 137 -1.49 20.02 -8.98
N GLN A 138 -0.66 19.12 -9.52
CA GLN A 138 -0.70 18.65 -10.91
C GLN A 138 -0.65 17.11 -10.96
N HIS A 139 -1.56 16.45 -10.25
CA HIS A 139 -1.54 15.00 -10.06
C HIS A 139 -2.85 14.32 -10.47
N ASP A 140 -2.82 13.00 -10.50
CA ASP A 140 -3.99 12.19 -10.82
C ASP A 140 -5.05 12.21 -9.68
N PRO A 141 -6.33 11.95 -9.97
CA PRO A 141 -7.40 11.93 -8.98
C PRO A 141 -7.22 10.91 -7.85
N LEU A 142 -6.47 9.82 -8.06
CA LEU A 142 -6.23 8.81 -7.01
C LEU A 142 -5.22 9.32 -6.00
N LEU A 143 -4.22 10.07 -6.42
CA LEU A 143 -3.33 10.76 -5.50
C LEU A 143 -4.10 11.75 -4.62
N TYR A 144 -5.02 12.54 -5.19
CA TYR A 144 -5.89 13.41 -4.40
C TYR A 144 -6.82 12.65 -3.46
N LEU A 145 -7.38 11.53 -3.92
CA LEU A 145 -8.14 10.64 -3.06
C LEU A 145 -7.27 10.10 -1.92
N GLY A 146 -5.99 9.84 -2.17
CA GLY A 146 -5.00 9.46 -1.17
C GLY A 146 -4.86 10.49 -0.04
N TYR A 147 -4.83 11.78 -0.37
CA TYR A 147 -4.83 12.87 0.63
C TYR A 147 -6.08 12.91 1.50
N LEU A 148 -7.20 12.36 1.03
CA LEU A 148 -8.43 12.21 1.82
C LEU A 148 -8.45 10.90 2.61
N VAL A 149 -7.93 9.82 2.03
CA VAL A 149 -7.92 8.49 2.65
C VAL A 149 -7.03 8.46 3.90
N VAL A 150 -5.87 9.11 3.89
CA VAL A 150 -4.97 9.16 5.07
C VAL A 150 -5.65 9.77 6.30
N PRO A 151 -6.20 11.01 6.26
CA PRO A 151 -6.92 11.58 7.39
C PRO A 151 -8.17 10.77 7.74
N LEU A 152 -8.89 10.24 6.75
CA LEU A 152 -10.06 9.41 7.00
C LEU A 152 -9.71 8.17 7.81
N VAL A 153 -8.69 7.41 7.39
CA VAL A 153 -8.22 6.22 8.11
C VAL A 153 -7.69 6.60 9.50
N TRP A 154 -7.00 7.73 9.63
CA TRP A 154 -6.56 8.23 10.94
C TRP A 154 -7.73 8.53 11.87
N VAL A 155 -8.77 9.24 11.39
CA VAL A 155 -9.98 9.53 12.16
C VAL A 155 -10.68 8.24 12.53
N VAL A 156 -10.90 7.33 11.58
CA VAL A 156 -11.54 6.04 11.84
C VAL A 156 -10.77 5.27 12.91
N LEU A 157 -9.45 5.13 12.77
CA LEU A 157 -8.61 4.32 13.64
C LEU A 157 -8.47 4.90 15.07
N PHE A 158 -8.36 6.22 15.21
CA PHE A 158 -8.04 6.86 16.50
C PHE A 158 -9.20 7.61 17.15
N LYS A 159 -10.26 7.96 16.40
CA LYS A 159 -11.36 8.80 16.88
C LYS A 159 -12.73 8.15 16.82
N THR A 160 -12.86 6.93 16.28
CA THR A 160 -14.15 6.22 16.22
C THR A 160 -14.18 4.94 17.05
N ARG A 161 -15.40 4.44 17.32
CA ARG A 161 -15.63 3.16 17.99
C ARG A 161 -15.05 1.97 17.21
N VAL A 162 -15.17 1.98 15.89
CA VAL A 162 -14.62 0.92 15.02
C VAL A 162 -13.11 0.84 15.18
N GLY A 163 -12.42 1.98 15.14
CA GLY A 163 -10.98 2.04 15.36
C GLY A 163 -10.54 1.65 16.77
N LEU A 164 -11.32 2.02 17.80
CA LEU A 164 -11.07 1.56 19.17
C LEU A 164 -11.15 0.04 19.25
N LEU A 165 -12.22 -0.58 18.75
CA LEU A 165 -12.40 -2.03 18.73
C LEU A 165 -11.28 -2.72 17.94
N GLY A 166 -10.91 -2.17 16.78
CA GLY A 166 -9.79 -2.65 15.96
C GLY A 166 -8.47 -2.66 16.75
N ARG A 167 -8.10 -1.53 17.36
CA ARG A 167 -6.88 -1.44 18.17
C ARG A 167 -6.93 -2.34 19.40
N THR A 168 -8.08 -2.47 20.05
CA THR A 168 -8.24 -3.41 21.17
C THR A 168 -8.07 -4.86 20.70
N ALA A 169 -8.48 -5.22 19.49
CA ALA A 169 -8.25 -6.56 18.94
C ALA A 169 -6.76 -6.88 18.73
N GLY A 170 -5.92 -5.85 18.47
CA GLY A 170 -4.47 -6.00 18.38
C GLY A 170 -3.71 -5.85 19.70
N GLU A 171 -4.24 -5.09 20.65
CA GLU A 171 -3.58 -4.82 21.94
C GLU A 171 -4.01 -5.80 23.05
N ARG A 172 -5.31 -6.11 23.16
CA ARG A 172 -5.91 -6.93 24.23
C ARG A 172 -7.18 -7.65 23.74
N ALA A 173 -7.01 -8.66 22.89
CA ALA A 173 -8.13 -9.40 22.29
C ALA A 173 -9.10 -10.01 23.34
N ASP A 174 -8.58 -10.51 24.46
CA ASP A 174 -9.37 -11.06 25.57
C ASP A 174 -10.37 -10.04 26.14
N SER A 175 -10.05 -8.74 26.08
CA SER A 175 -10.96 -7.71 26.57
C SER A 175 -12.21 -7.61 25.71
N LEU A 176 -12.12 -7.91 24.41
CA LEU A 176 -13.26 -7.84 23.49
C LEU A 176 -14.21 -9.03 23.66
N THR A 177 -13.66 -10.23 23.88
CA THR A 177 -14.46 -11.45 24.06
C THR A 177 -15.31 -11.37 25.33
N VAL A 178 -14.76 -10.83 26.43
CA VAL A 178 -15.49 -10.56 27.68
C VAL A 178 -16.67 -9.61 27.48
N HIS A 179 -16.53 -8.64 26.57
CA HIS A 179 -17.59 -7.67 26.25
C HIS A 179 -18.50 -8.12 25.09
N GLY A 180 -18.40 -9.38 24.65
CA GLY A 180 -19.26 -9.99 23.64
C GLY A 180 -18.95 -9.59 22.18
N TYR A 181 -17.81 -8.97 21.91
CA TYR A 181 -17.41 -8.65 20.53
C TYR A 181 -16.62 -9.81 19.90
N SER A 182 -16.89 -10.06 18.62
CA SER A 182 -16.12 -11.04 17.84
C SER A 182 -14.79 -10.45 17.37
N VAL A 183 -13.70 -10.87 18.03
CA VAL A 183 -12.31 -10.56 17.61
C VAL A 183 -12.07 -11.01 16.17
N HIS A 184 -12.62 -12.17 15.79
CA HIS A 184 -12.45 -12.74 14.46
C HIS A 184 -13.02 -11.82 13.38
N ALA A 185 -14.25 -11.32 13.56
CA ALA A 185 -14.89 -10.43 12.60
C ALA A 185 -14.15 -9.10 12.48
N ILE A 186 -13.67 -8.55 13.60
CA ILE A 186 -12.91 -7.30 13.63
C ILE A 186 -11.58 -7.45 12.87
N ARG A 187 -10.82 -8.52 13.16
CA ARG A 187 -9.54 -8.78 12.49
C ARG A 187 -9.71 -9.05 10.99
N ILE A 188 -10.68 -9.89 10.60
CA ILE A 188 -10.96 -10.16 9.18
C ILE A 188 -11.39 -8.89 8.45
N GLY A 189 -12.25 -8.07 9.07
CA GLY A 189 -12.66 -6.78 8.52
C GLY A 189 -11.49 -5.81 8.33
N ALA A 190 -10.59 -5.73 9.32
CA ALA A 190 -9.39 -4.89 9.25
C ALA A 190 -8.43 -5.33 8.13
N VAL A 191 -8.15 -6.63 8.02
CA VAL A 191 -7.32 -7.20 6.95
C VAL A 191 -7.94 -6.97 5.57
N THR A 192 -9.25 -7.18 5.45
CA THR A 192 -9.97 -6.96 4.18
C THR A 192 -9.94 -5.49 3.78
N ALA A 193 -10.18 -4.56 4.72
CA ALA A 193 -10.07 -3.13 4.47
C ALA A 193 -8.65 -2.71 4.07
N GLY A 194 -7.63 -3.33 4.68
CA GLY A 194 -6.24 -3.17 4.28
C GLY A 194 -5.98 -3.64 2.84
N GLY A 195 -6.52 -4.80 2.47
CA GLY A 195 -6.45 -5.33 1.10
C GLY A 195 -7.17 -4.48 0.07
N VAL A 196 -8.30 -3.87 0.42
CA VAL A 196 -9.02 -2.92 -0.44
C VAL A 196 -8.12 -1.72 -0.76
N LEU A 197 -7.48 -1.14 0.26
CA LEU A 197 -6.54 -0.04 0.07
C LEU A 197 -5.29 -0.46 -0.70
N ALA A 198 -4.74 -1.65 -0.44
CA ALA A 198 -3.65 -2.20 -1.24
C ALA A 198 -4.06 -2.40 -2.72
N GLY A 199 -5.28 -2.91 -2.97
CA GLY A 199 -5.84 -3.05 -4.31
C GLY A 199 -5.98 -1.71 -5.02
N MET A 200 -6.39 -0.65 -4.31
CA MET A 200 -6.39 0.73 -4.84
C MET A 200 -4.98 1.23 -5.15
N GLY A 201 -3.98 0.88 -4.34
CA GLY A 201 -2.57 1.17 -4.62
C GLY A 201 -2.06 0.47 -5.89
N GLY A 202 -2.51 -0.77 -6.13
CA GLY A 202 -2.30 -1.48 -7.40
C GLY A 202 -3.01 -0.82 -8.58
N ALA A 203 -4.26 -0.41 -8.39
CA ALA A 203 -5.03 0.31 -9.41
C ALA A 203 -4.34 1.63 -9.81
N HIS A 204 -3.85 2.41 -8.84
CA HIS A 204 -3.06 3.61 -9.08
C HIS A 204 -1.82 3.33 -9.95
N LEU A 205 -1.09 2.26 -9.66
CA LEU A 205 0.08 1.88 -10.47
C LEU A 205 -0.29 1.60 -11.92
N ALA A 206 -1.40 0.87 -12.16
CA ALA A 206 -1.81 0.43 -13.48
C ALA A 206 -2.47 1.52 -14.32
N THR A 207 -3.36 2.31 -13.73
CA THR A 207 -4.29 3.20 -14.47
C THR A 207 -4.00 4.69 -14.30
N ALA A 208 -3.07 5.08 -13.43
CA ALA A 208 -2.71 6.49 -13.24
C ALA A 208 -1.20 6.74 -13.40
N TYR A 209 -0.36 5.87 -12.80
CA TYR A 209 1.09 6.04 -12.84
C TYR A 209 1.73 5.50 -14.12
N ALA A 210 1.57 4.20 -14.40
CA ALA A 210 2.18 3.58 -15.58
C ALA A 210 1.32 3.71 -16.84
N ASN A 211 -0.01 3.81 -16.68
CA ASN A 211 -0.99 3.71 -17.77
C ASN A 211 -0.75 2.49 -18.70
N ALA A 212 -0.19 1.43 -18.13
CA ALA A 212 0.26 0.26 -18.84
C ALA A 212 0.18 -0.97 -17.93
N TRP A 213 -0.04 -2.13 -18.54
CA TRP A 213 0.05 -3.42 -17.87
C TRP A 213 1.30 -4.16 -18.31
N PHE A 214 2.03 -4.67 -17.32
CA PHE A 214 3.12 -5.62 -17.50
C PHE A 214 3.22 -6.53 -16.27
N GLU A 215 3.77 -7.72 -16.50
CA GLU A 215 3.89 -8.73 -15.46
C GLU A 215 4.74 -8.22 -14.28
N ASN A 216 4.32 -8.57 -13.06
CA ASN A 216 5.00 -8.20 -11.82
C ASN A 216 5.22 -6.68 -11.64
N MET A 217 4.30 -5.83 -12.11
CA MET A 217 4.50 -4.37 -12.06
C MET A 217 4.60 -3.74 -10.66
N VAL A 218 4.17 -4.45 -9.61
CA VAL A 218 4.28 -4.00 -8.22
C VAL A 218 5.73 -4.03 -7.74
N ALA A 219 6.51 -5.03 -8.19
CA ALA A 219 7.96 -5.11 -8.05
C ALA A 219 8.50 -4.75 -6.64
N GLY A 220 7.99 -5.37 -5.58
CA GLY A 220 8.47 -5.14 -4.22
C GLY A 220 7.87 -3.94 -3.48
N ARG A 221 7.06 -3.11 -4.14
CA ARG A 221 6.40 -1.94 -3.49
C ARG A 221 5.48 -2.35 -2.34
N GLY A 222 4.86 -3.53 -2.42
CA GLY A 222 4.04 -4.09 -1.33
C GLY A 222 4.88 -4.43 -0.11
N PHE A 223 6.04 -5.06 -0.29
CA PHE A 223 6.98 -5.29 0.81
C PHE A 223 7.53 -4.01 1.44
N ILE A 224 7.83 -2.99 0.61
CA ILE A 224 8.23 -1.67 1.11
C ILE A 224 7.12 -1.09 1.99
N ALA A 225 5.86 -1.19 1.57
CA ALA A 225 4.72 -0.71 2.34
C ALA A 225 4.61 -1.39 3.72
N VAL A 226 4.73 -2.72 3.78
CA VAL A 226 4.69 -3.46 5.06
C VAL A 226 5.83 -3.05 5.98
N ALA A 227 7.07 -2.99 5.47
CA ALA A 227 8.22 -2.57 6.27
C ALA A 227 8.07 -1.12 6.78
N LEU A 228 7.51 -0.23 5.94
CA LEU A 228 7.27 1.16 6.27
C LEU A 228 6.29 1.31 7.45
N VAL A 229 5.26 0.48 7.58
CA VAL A 229 4.30 0.56 8.70
C VAL A 229 5.00 0.44 10.05
N ILE A 230 5.99 -0.45 10.13
CA ILE A 230 6.80 -0.64 11.33
C ILE A 230 7.57 0.66 11.66
N PHE A 231 8.29 1.25 10.69
CA PHE A 231 9.02 2.52 10.91
C PHE A 231 8.12 3.72 11.16
N ALA A 232 6.91 3.68 10.62
CA ALA A 232 5.87 4.67 10.85
C ALA A 232 5.17 4.49 12.21
N THR A 233 5.56 3.51 13.02
CA THR A 233 4.92 3.13 14.29
C THR A 233 3.40 3.03 14.15
N TRP A 234 2.93 2.41 13.06
CA TRP A 234 1.50 2.24 12.77
C TRP A 234 0.70 3.55 12.83
N SER A 235 1.27 4.66 12.35
CA SER A 235 0.59 5.95 12.22
C SER A 235 0.38 6.29 10.75
N PRO A 236 -0.88 6.45 10.27
CA PRO A 236 -1.18 6.76 8.88
C PRO A 236 -0.45 8.00 8.35
N TRP A 237 -0.28 9.04 9.17
CA TRP A 237 0.46 10.25 8.81
C TRP A 237 1.94 10.01 8.57
N ARG A 238 2.56 9.13 9.37
CA ARG A 238 3.97 8.77 9.21
C ARG A 238 4.17 7.84 8.01
N VAL A 239 3.18 6.99 7.71
CA VAL A 239 3.17 6.18 6.49
C VAL A 239 3.13 7.08 5.26
N LEU A 240 2.27 8.10 5.22
CA LEU A 240 2.24 9.06 4.11
C LEU A 240 3.62 9.68 3.84
N GLY A 241 4.24 10.25 4.89
CA GLY A 241 5.56 10.87 4.75
C GLY A 241 6.66 9.89 4.31
N GLY A 242 6.68 8.67 4.87
CA GLY A 242 7.66 7.66 4.48
C GLY A 242 7.42 7.10 3.09
N ALA A 243 6.17 6.93 2.66
CA ALA A 243 5.84 6.43 1.33
C ALA A 243 6.31 7.40 0.25
N TYR A 244 6.17 8.71 0.45
CA TYR A 244 6.70 9.72 -0.47
C TYR A 244 8.22 9.84 -0.43
N LEU A 245 8.85 9.60 0.74
CA LEU A 245 10.31 9.49 0.83
C LEU A 245 10.82 8.31 -0.02
N PHE A 246 10.19 7.14 0.09
CA PHE A 246 10.49 5.98 -0.74
C PHE A 246 10.17 6.21 -2.21
N GLY A 247 9.07 6.90 -2.50
CA GLY A 247 8.74 7.34 -3.86
C GLY A 247 9.85 8.20 -4.46
N CYS A 248 10.40 9.16 -3.71
CA CYS A 248 11.52 9.99 -4.17
C CYS A 248 12.76 9.14 -4.49
N ALA A 249 13.05 8.11 -3.69
CA ALA A 249 14.15 7.19 -3.95
C ALA A 249 13.94 6.40 -5.26
N ILE A 250 12.71 5.99 -5.55
CA ILE A 250 12.34 5.29 -6.80
C ILE A 250 12.38 6.26 -8.00
N ALA A 251 11.91 7.49 -7.82
CA ALA A 251 11.85 8.51 -8.87
C ALA A 251 13.24 9.08 -9.25
N LEU A 252 14.24 8.94 -8.37
CA LEU A 252 15.58 9.45 -8.59
C LEU A 252 16.22 8.87 -9.86
N GLY A 253 16.07 7.56 -10.09
CA GLY A 253 16.65 6.89 -11.24
C GLY A 253 16.14 7.47 -12.58
N PRO A 254 14.82 7.41 -12.84
CA PRO A 254 14.22 8.02 -14.03
C PRO A 254 14.51 9.52 -14.17
N ALA A 255 14.53 10.28 -13.06
CA ALA A 255 14.79 11.73 -13.10
C ALA A 255 16.23 12.09 -13.49
N LEU A 256 17.21 11.24 -13.15
CA LEU A 256 18.61 11.38 -13.57
C LEU A 256 18.80 10.93 -15.02
N GLN A 257 18.15 9.82 -15.40
CA GLN A 257 18.18 9.30 -16.78
C GLN A 257 17.58 10.28 -17.79
N ALA A 258 16.46 10.93 -17.45
CA ALA A 258 15.82 11.95 -18.28
C ALA A 258 16.72 13.17 -18.56
N ARG A 259 17.79 13.34 -17.78
CA ARG A 259 18.81 14.40 -17.94
C ARG A 259 20.11 13.89 -18.56
N ALA A 260 20.13 12.67 -19.07
CA ALA A 260 21.30 12.02 -19.67
C ALA A 260 22.51 11.90 -18.72
N PHE A 261 22.28 11.77 -17.41
CA PHE A 261 23.34 11.34 -16.50
C PHE A 261 23.63 9.85 -16.68
N GLU A 262 24.85 9.51 -17.09
CA GLU A 262 25.30 8.13 -17.29
C GLU A 262 25.71 7.46 -15.96
N ILE A 263 24.74 7.29 -15.06
CA ILE A 263 24.92 6.53 -13.81
C ILE A 263 24.46 5.09 -14.04
N ASN A 264 25.20 4.12 -13.51
CA ASN A 264 24.83 2.71 -13.59
C ASN A 264 23.45 2.49 -12.95
N GLN A 265 22.49 1.96 -13.73
CA GLN A 265 21.12 1.72 -13.29
C GLN A 265 21.05 0.79 -12.08
N PHE A 266 21.93 -0.21 -11.98
CA PHE A 266 21.97 -1.11 -10.82
C PHE A 266 22.32 -0.38 -9.51
N LEU A 267 23.09 0.70 -9.57
CA LEU A 267 23.37 1.54 -8.40
C LEU A 267 22.15 2.38 -8.01
N LEU A 268 21.38 2.86 -9.00
CA LEU A 268 20.15 3.62 -8.77
C LEU A 268 19.04 2.72 -8.20
N ASP A 269 18.92 1.50 -8.70
CA ASP A 269 17.98 0.48 -8.20
C ASP A 269 18.31 0.06 -6.76
N ALA A 270 19.56 0.22 -6.31
CA ALA A 270 19.97 -0.03 -4.93
C ALA A 270 19.56 1.09 -3.95
N VAL A 271 19.23 2.29 -4.43
CA VAL A 271 18.96 3.48 -3.59
C VAL A 271 17.81 3.25 -2.60
N PRO A 272 16.64 2.68 -2.98
CA PRO A 272 15.56 2.42 -2.02
C PRO A 272 15.97 1.46 -0.90
N PHE A 273 16.82 0.46 -1.19
CA PHE A 273 17.30 -0.49 -0.19
C PHE A 273 18.29 0.15 0.79
N VAL A 274 19.24 0.94 0.28
CA VAL A 274 20.18 1.70 1.12
C VAL A 274 19.43 2.68 2.03
N LEU A 275 18.44 3.38 1.48
CA LEU A 275 17.56 4.26 2.25
C LEU A 275 16.82 3.49 3.34
N THR A 276 16.30 2.30 3.05
CA THR A 276 15.65 1.43 4.05
C THR A 276 16.61 1.10 5.19
N LEU A 277 17.85 0.69 4.90
CA LEU A 277 18.87 0.38 5.90
C LEU A 277 19.24 1.60 6.75
N ALA A 278 19.35 2.78 6.14
CA ALA A 278 19.61 4.02 6.86
C ALA A 278 18.47 4.37 7.83
N VAL A 279 17.22 4.33 7.35
CA VAL A 279 16.01 4.59 8.16
C VAL A 279 15.92 3.60 9.32
N LEU A 280 16.16 2.32 9.07
CA LEU A 280 16.24 1.25 10.08
C LEU A 280 17.25 1.56 11.18
N THR A 281 18.46 1.97 10.79
CA THR A 281 19.55 2.24 11.73
C THR A 281 19.22 3.41 12.66
N ILE A 282 18.52 4.43 12.13
CA ILE A 282 18.13 5.63 12.89
C ILE A 282 16.92 5.38 13.80
N LEU A 283 15.91 4.65 13.31
CA LEU A 283 14.61 4.51 13.99
C LEU A 283 14.41 3.17 14.73
N GLY A 284 15.25 2.17 14.49
CA GLY A 284 15.03 0.78 14.94
C GLY A 284 14.93 0.59 16.45
N LYS A 285 15.61 1.41 17.26
CA LYS A 285 15.56 1.29 18.73
C LYS A 285 14.25 1.77 19.35
N ARG A 286 13.49 2.65 18.68
CA ARG A 286 12.25 3.24 19.21
C ARG A 286 10.98 2.47 18.84
N THR A 287 11.03 1.61 17.83
CA THR A 287 9.85 1.06 17.16
C THR A 287 9.29 -0.21 17.80
N LEU A 288 10.14 -1.07 18.36
CA LEU A 288 9.72 -2.34 18.99
C LEU A 288 8.83 -2.15 20.24
N SER A 289 8.94 -1.01 20.92
CA SER A 289 8.10 -0.70 22.09
C SER A 289 6.64 -0.43 21.70
N ALA A 290 6.42 0.14 20.51
CA ALA A 290 5.12 0.61 20.05
C ALA A 290 4.25 -0.46 19.34
N SER A 291 4.79 -1.66 19.10
CA SER A 291 4.07 -2.73 18.40
C SER A 291 2.86 -3.22 19.20
N PRO A 292 1.69 -3.44 18.57
CA PRO A 292 0.55 -4.12 19.19
C PRO A 292 0.96 -5.46 19.81
N ALA A 293 0.41 -5.82 20.97
CA ALA A 293 0.83 -6.99 21.72
C ALA A 293 0.63 -8.30 20.93
N GLU A 294 -0.45 -8.40 20.16
CA GLU A 294 -0.73 -9.57 19.34
C GLU A 294 0.26 -9.71 18.17
N LEU A 295 0.79 -8.60 17.63
CA LEU A 295 1.86 -8.67 16.64
C LEU A 295 3.17 -9.17 17.24
N LYS A 296 3.47 -8.82 18.50
CA LYS A 296 4.68 -9.32 19.18
C LYS A 296 4.68 -10.85 19.26
N ARG A 297 3.51 -11.45 19.55
CA ARG A 297 3.34 -12.90 19.57
C ARG A 297 3.62 -13.56 18.21
N VAL A 298 3.24 -12.91 17.11
CA VAL A 298 3.56 -13.38 15.75
C VAL A 298 5.06 -13.40 15.52
N PHE A 299 5.80 -12.36 15.95
CA PHE A 299 7.26 -12.33 15.84
C PHE A 299 7.96 -13.34 16.76
N GLU A 300 7.34 -13.69 17.89
CA GLU A 300 7.85 -14.65 18.88
C GLU A 300 7.41 -16.09 18.61
N ASN A 301 6.65 -16.36 17.55
CA ASN A 301 6.00 -17.65 17.26
C ASN A 301 5.14 -18.18 18.43
N ALA A 302 4.52 -17.28 19.19
CA ALA A 302 3.62 -17.62 20.29
C ALA A 302 2.16 -17.81 19.80
N PRO A 303 1.36 -18.68 20.42
CA PRO A 303 -0.03 -18.89 20.03
C PRO A 303 -0.90 -17.62 20.23
N PRO A 304 -1.93 -17.41 19.39
CA PRO A 304 -2.84 -16.26 19.49
C PRO A 304 -3.62 -16.26 20.82
N SER A 305 -4.00 -15.08 21.33
CA SER A 305 -4.99 -14.99 22.42
C SER A 305 -6.40 -15.09 21.85
N GLY A 306 -7.17 -16.06 22.33
CA GLY A 306 -8.60 -16.24 21.99
C GLY A 306 -8.87 -17.27 20.91
#